data_AF-A0A2K5XAX8-F1
#
_entry.id   AF-A0A2K5XAX8-F1
#
_cell.length_a   1.000
_cell.length_b   1.000
_cell.length_c   1.000
_cell.angle_alpha   90.00
_cell.angle_beta   90.00
_cell.angle_gamma   90.00
#
_symmetry.space_group_name_H-M   'P 1'
#
loop_
_entity.id
_entity.type
_entity.pdbx_description
1 polymer ?
#
loop_
_entity_poly.entity_id
_entity_poly.type
_entity_poly.pdbx_seq_one_letter_code
_entity_poly.pdbx_strand_id
1 'polypeptide(L)' 'MGTLFGELNKNLINMGFTRMYFGERIVEPVIVIFFWVMLWFLGLQALGLVSVLCLVIIYVQQ' A
#
# COMPACT_ATOMS: atom_id res chain seq x y z
N MET A 1 -23.28 15.42 9.01
CA MET A 1 -21.83 15.74 8.87
C MET A 1 -21.23 14.75 7.89
N GLY A 2 -21.34 15.03 6.59
CA GLY A 2 -20.77 14.23 5.52
C GLY A 2 -19.43 14.83 5.12
N THR A 3 -18.35 14.34 5.72
CA THR A 3 -17.00 14.63 5.23
C THR A 3 -16.64 13.51 4.26
N LEU A 4 -16.04 13.84 3.12
CA LEU A 4 -15.65 12.88 2.08
C LEU A 4 -14.90 11.66 2.64
N PHE A 5 -14.11 11.87 3.68
CA PHE A 5 -13.40 10.82 4.43
C PHE A 5 -14.33 9.84 5.14
N GLY A 6 -15.43 10.29 5.75
CA GLY A 6 -16.40 9.42 6.42
C GLY A 6 -17.17 8.53 5.44
N GLU A 7 -17.47 9.03 4.25
CA GLU A 7 -18.15 8.26 3.20
C GLU A 7 -17.22 7.25 2.53
N LEU A 8 -15.97 7.63 2.27
CA LEU A 8 -14.92 6.71 1.83
C LEU A 8 -14.66 5.60 2.85
N ASN A 9 -14.61 5.94 4.14
CA ASN A 9 -14.46 4.97 5.22
C ASN A 9 -15.63 3.96 5.22
N LYS A 10 -16.87 4.45 5.04
CA LYS A 10 -18.07 3.61 4.96
C LYS A 10 -18.08 2.71 3.72
N ASN A 11 -17.59 3.20 2.58
CA ASN A 11 -17.48 2.43 1.35
C ASN A 11 -16.37 1.36 1.41
N LEU A 12 -15.23 1.68 2.02
CA LEU A 12 -14.13 0.70 2.24
C LEU A 12 -14.58 -0.46 3.13
N ILE A 13 -15.34 -0.17 4.20
CA ILE A 13 -15.93 -1.20 5.06
C ILE A 13 -16.86 -2.12 4.26
N ASN A 14 -17.67 -1.53 3.37
CA ASN A 14 -18.65 -2.27 2.56
C ASN A 14 -17.98 -3.12 1.45
N MET A 15 -16.80 -2.74 0.98
CA MET A 15 -15.98 -3.52 0.04
C MET A 15 -15.26 -4.72 0.69
N GLY A 16 -15.39 -4.91 2.00
CA GLY A 16 -14.77 -6.03 2.72
C GLY A 16 -13.39 -5.72 3.30
N PHE A 17 -12.93 -4.46 3.26
CA PHE A 17 -11.81 -4.04 4.09
C PHE A 17 -12.28 -4.03 5.54
N THR A 18 -11.89 -5.07 6.29
CA THR A 18 -12.23 -5.16 7.71
C THR A 18 -11.74 -3.91 8.42
N ARG A 19 -12.60 -3.32 9.26
CA ARG A 19 -12.17 -2.23 10.15
C ARG A 19 -11.05 -2.79 11.01
N MET A 20 -9.81 -2.38 10.76
CA MET A 20 -8.68 -2.78 11.57
C MET A 20 -8.77 -1.98 12.89
N TYR A 21 -9.50 -2.53 13.85
CA TYR A 21 -9.59 -1.99 15.19
C TYR A 21 -8.27 -2.30 15.90
N PHE A 22 -7.42 -1.30 16.05
CA PHE A 22 -6.15 -1.43 16.77
C PHE A 22 -6.41 -1.08 18.24
N GLY A 23 -6.98 -2.04 18.98
CA GLY A 23 -7.42 -1.83 20.35
C GLY A 23 -8.48 -0.73 20.45
N GLU A 24 -8.19 0.35 21.17
CA GLU A 24 -9.10 1.50 21.38
C GLU A 24 -9.03 2.56 20.26
N ARG A 25 -8.14 2.39 19.26
CA ARG A 25 -7.99 3.33 18.15
C ARG A 25 -8.42 2.70 16.83
N ILE A 26 -9.36 3.38 16.20
CA ILE A 26 -9.84 3.03 14.87
C ILE A 26 -8.81 3.60 13.87
N VAL A 27 -7.98 2.73 13.29
CA VAL A 27 -7.16 3.14 12.14
C VAL A 27 -8.09 3.20 10.94
N GLU A 28 -8.20 4.37 10.34
CA GLU A 28 -9.10 4.56 9.20
C GLU A 28 -8.59 3.71 8.02
N PRO A 29 -9.44 2.90 7.40
CA PRO A 29 -9.04 1.98 6.34
C PRO A 29 -8.47 2.72 5.11
N VAL A 30 -8.81 4.01 4.92
CA VAL A 30 -8.21 4.87 3.89
C VAL A 30 -6.70 5.04 4.08
N ILE A 31 -6.24 5.16 5.33
CA ILE A 31 -4.82 5.31 5.66
C ILE A 31 -4.09 4.01 5.35
N VAL A 32 -4.71 2.86 5.62
CA VAL A 32 -4.14 1.54 5.32
C VAL A 32 -3.94 1.35 3.81
N ILE A 33 -4.95 1.68 2.99
CA ILE A 33 -4.82 1.61 1.52
C ILE A 33 -3.74 2.57 1.03
N PHE A 34 -3.72 3.80 1.54
CA PHE A 34 -2.72 4.77 1.16
C PHE A 34 -1.30 4.28 1.48
N PHE A 35 -1.11 3.73 2.68
CA PHE A 35 0.16 3.16 3.10
C PHE A 35 0.55 1.94 2.24
N TRP A 36 -0.41 1.08 1.90
CA TRP A 36 -0.19 -0.09 1.06
C TRP A 36 0.26 0.31 -0.36
N VAL A 37 -0.40 1.29 -0.97
CA VAL A 37 -0.04 1.81 -2.30
C VAL A 37 1.33 2.46 -2.26
N MET A 38 1.62 3.25 -1.22
CA MET A 38 2.91 3.90 -1.05
C MET A 38 4.04 2.88 -0.87
N LEU A 39 3.81 1.84 -0.06
CA LEU A 39 4.75 0.75 0.17
C LEU A 39 4.97 -0.10 -1.09
N TRP A 40 3.92 -0.30 -1.90
CA TRP A 40 4.02 -0.95 -3.21
C TRP A 40 4.84 -0.12 -4.19
N PHE A 41 4.65 1.20 -4.21
CA PHE A 41 5.40 2.10 -5.09
C PHE A 41 6.88 2.16 -4.73
N LEU A 42 7.20 2.34 -3.44
CA LEU A 42 8.58 2.32 -2.94
C LEU A 42 9.24 0.94 -3.10
N GLY A 43 8.50 -0.13 -2.77
CA GLY A 43 8.99 -1.50 -2.79
C GLY A 43 9.26 -2.00 -4.21
N LEU A 44 8.31 -1.85 -5.13
CA LEU A 44 8.50 -2.26 -6.52
C LEU A 44 9.62 -1.50 -7.22
N GLN A 45 9.80 -0.21 -6.91
CA GLN A 45 10.83 0.61 -7.54
C GLN A 45 12.24 0.16 -7.12
N ALA A 46 12.42 -0.17 -5.84
CA ALA A 46 13.67 -0.77 -5.35
C ALA A 46 13.90 -2.19 -5.93
N LEU A 47 12.87 -3.04 -5.94
CA LEU A 47 12.97 -4.39 -6.50
C LEU A 47 13.27 -4.37 -8.00
N GLY A 48 12.68 -3.43 -8.75
CA GLY A 48 12.92 -3.23 -10.17
C GLY A 48 14.34 -2.76 -10.47
N LEU A 49 14.88 -1.84 -9.66
CA LEU A 49 16.27 -1.43 -9.80
C LEU A 49 17.25 -2.57 -9.51
N VAL A 50 17.01 -3.32 -8.43
CA VAL A 50 17.84 -4.48 -8.07
C VAL A 50 17.77 -5.58 -9.13
N SER A 51 16.58 -5.86 -9.67
CA SER A 51 16.41 -6.89 -10.70
C SER A 51 17.16 -6.54 -11.99
N VAL A 52 17.07 -5.28 -12.43
CA VAL A 52 17.83 -4.78 -13.60
C VAL A 52 19.33 -4.84 -13.33
N LEU A 53 19.79 -4.39 -12.16
CA LEU A 53 21.20 -4.44 -11.80
C LEU A 53 21.75 -5.88 -11.82
N CYS A 54 20.98 -6.82 -11.27
CA CYS A 54 21.33 -8.24 -11.25
C CYS A 54 21.47 -8.82 -12.66
N LEU A 55 20.52 -8.51 -13.56
CA LEU A 55 20.59 -8.94 -14.96
C LEU A 55 21.81 -8.37 -15.69
N VAL A 56 22.11 -7.08 -15.48
CA VAL A 56 23.27 -6.42 -16.09
C VAL A 56 24.58 -7.05 -15.63
N ILE A 57 24.71 -7.37 -14.35
CA ILE A 57 25.91 -8.02 -13.80
C ILE A 57 26.11 -9.40 -14.44
N ILE A 58 25.05 -10.21 -14.52
CA ILE A 58 25.12 -11.55 -15.14
C ILE A 58 25.48 -11.43 -16.63
N TYR A 59 24.91 -10.46 -17.33
CA TYR A 59 25.17 -10.23 -18.75
C TYR A 59 26.61 -9.79 -19.04
N VAL A 60 27.20 -8.95 -18.18
CA VAL A 60 28.59 -8.47 -18.34
C VAL A 60 29.64 -9.49 -17.91
N GLN A 61 29.32 -10.34 -16.93
CA GLN A 61 30.25 -11.36 -16.42
C GLN A 61 30.30 -12.62 -17.31
N GLN A 62 29.33 -12.77 -18.24
CA GLN A 62 29.34 -13.76 -19.32
C GLN A 62 30.35 -13.41 -20.41
#